data_AF-A0A1Y1X0T1-F1
#
_entry.id   AF-A0A1Y1X0T1-F1
#
_cell.length_a   1.000
_cell.length_b   1.000
_cell.length_c   1.000
_cell.angle_alpha   90.00
_cell.angle_beta   90.00
_cell.angle_gamma   90.00
#
_symmetry.space_group_name_H-M   'P 1'
#
loop_
_entity.id
_entity.type
_entity.pdbx_description
1 polymer ?
#
loop_
_entity_poly.entity_id
_entity_poly.type
_entity_poly.pdbx_seq_one_letter_code
_entity_poly.pdbx_strand_id
1 'polypeptide(L)'
;MFSPRVLRPSICFSSLAWRHPGLRAANKNSVVRYINTKHNFDTYQTVSKLETNGKFPRNQAVAIMRCIRVLMRDSSAQVRSEMLAKSEMEKELYLFKATLSELRTEIKILRKNDHSILESEVSSISRDVEALSQKLREVVGSLKSDIHLEFNNRKAEVRQEQKKMEMKIHEFDNKYTLQLSDIRTDIEALKWETTRKGMMAAFGTATVILLAGILIKWTTKPAGATKEEPTSEFVPENAEISVS
;
A
#
# COMPACT_ATOMS: atom_id res chain seq x y z
N MET A 1 -4.32 5.86 29.35
CA MET A 1 -5.25 6.81 29.99
C MET A 1 -6.08 7.44 28.88
N PHE A 2 -7.41 7.55 29.07
CA PHE A 2 -8.47 8.00 28.14
C PHE A 2 -9.28 6.93 27.41
N SER A 3 -10.45 6.70 28.01
CA SER A 3 -11.60 5.91 27.56
C SER A 3 -12.54 6.75 26.70
N PRO A 4 -13.24 6.21 25.69
CA PRO A 4 -14.34 6.92 25.06
C PRO A 4 -15.60 6.77 25.91
N ARG A 5 -16.17 7.90 26.34
CA ARG A 5 -17.49 7.98 26.99
C ARG A 5 -18.56 7.73 25.93
N VAL A 6 -19.25 6.61 26.04
CA VAL A 6 -20.54 6.37 25.39
C VAL A 6 -21.55 7.32 26.02
N LEU A 7 -21.90 8.40 25.31
CA LEU A 7 -23.04 9.24 25.68
C LEU A 7 -24.32 8.42 25.43
N ARG A 8 -24.91 7.92 26.51
CA ARG A 8 -26.30 7.46 26.49
C ARG A 8 -27.20 8.68 26.27
N PRO A 9 -28.09 8.70 25.28
CA PRO A 9 -29.20 9.63 25.31
C PRO A 9 -30.14 9.16 26.42
N SER A 10 -30.10 9.85 27.55
CA SER A 10 -31.18 9.87 28.52
C SER A 10 -32.42 10.42 27.82
N ILE A 11 -33.27 9.52 27.33
CA ILE A 11 -34.57 9.88 26.77
C ILE A 11 -35.41 10.35 27.95
N CYS A 12 -35.43 11.67 28.09
CA CYS A 12 -36.28 12.40 29.02
C CYS A 12 -37.73 12.06 28.68
N PHE A 13 -38.40 11.35 29.59
CA PHE A 13 -39.84 11.08 29.57
C PHE A 13 -40.61 12.39 29.88
N SER A 14 -40.35 13.46 29.14
CA SER A 14 -41.17 14.67 29.23
C SER A 14 -42.37 14.49 28.32
N SER A 15 -43.45 14.02 28.93
CA SER A 15 -44.84 14.38 28.67
C SER A 15 -45.03 15.39 27.52
N LEU A 16 -45.00 14.92 26.28
CA LEU A 16 -45.44 15.69 25.12
C LEU A 16 -46.41 14.81 24.35
N ALA A 17 -47.67 15.16 24.53
CA ALA A 17 -48.83 14.52 23.95
C ALA A 17 -48.69 14.40 22.44
N TRP A 18 -48.33 13.21 21.96
CA TRP A 18 -48.57 12.84 20.57
C TRP A 18 -50.07 12.59 20.41
N ARG A 19 -50.76 13.67 20.03
CA ARG A 19 -52.14 13.68 19.56
C ARG A 19 -52.25 12.74 18.35
N HIS A 20 -52.73 11.52 18.57
CA HIS A 20 -53.12 10.60 17.51
C HIS A 20 -54.21 11.24 16.62
N PRO A 21 -53.99 11.41 15.30
CA PRO A 21 -55.04 11.82 14.37
C PRO A 21 -55.87 10.59 14.01
N GLY A 22 -56.87 10.28 14.83
CA GLY A 22 -57.73 9.13 14.60
C GLY A 22 -59.03 9.11 15.40
N LEU A 23 -59.33 10.17 16.17
CA LEU A 23 -60.58 10.32 16.89
C LEU A 23 -61.72 10.74 15.94
N ARG A 24 -62.12 9.82 15.04
CA ARG A 24 -63.51 9.81 14.60
C ARG A 24 -64.28 9.12 15.69
N ALA A 25 -65.10 9.91 16.38
CA ALA A 25 -66.03 9.48 17.42
C ALA A 25 -66.65 8.13 17.07
N ALA A 26 -66.20 7.08 17.75
CA ALA A 26 -66.90 5.81 17.76
C ALA A 26 -68.28 6.10 18.34
N ASN A 27 -69.27 6.03 17.47
CA ASN A 27 -70.68 6.15 17.77
C ASN A 27 -70.99 5.31 19.03
N LYS A 28 -71.32 6.00 20.13
CA LYS A 28 -71.77 5.41 21.39
C LYS A 28 -73.21 4.88 21.26
N ASN A 29 -73.49 4.08 20.24
CA ASN A 29 -74.64 3.21 20.28
C ASN A 29 -74.22 2.01 21.11
N SER A 30 -74.28 2.18 22.43
CA SER A 30 -74.38 1.07 23.36
C SER A 30 -75.62 0.28 22.95
N VAL A 31 -75.41 -0.72 22.09
CA VAL A 31 -76.39 -1.74 21.80
C VAL A 31 -76.52 -2.53 23.10
N VAL A 32 -77.35 -2.02 24.01
CA VAL A 32 -77.97 -2.82 25.05
C VAL A 32 -78.80 -3.83 24.29
N ARG A 33 -78.14 -4.92 23.91
CA ARG A 33 -78.81 -6.04 23.27
C ARG A 33 -79.74 -6.57 24.34
N TYR A 34 -81.03 -6.32 24.17
CA TYR A 34 -82.10 -6.97 24.89
C TYR A 34 -81.76 -8.46 24.94
N ILE A 35 -81.36 -8.93 26.13
CA ILE A 35 -81.32 -10.36 26.40
C ILE A 35 -82.76 -10.76 26.17
N ASN A 36 -83.01 -11.44 25.06
CA ASN A 36 -84.32 -11.96 24.71
C ASN A 36 -84.85 -12.64 25.97
N THR A 37 -85.88 -12.06 26.58
CA THR A 37 -86.55 -12.57 27.77
C THR A 37 -87.38 -13.79 27.39
N LYS A 38 -86.79 -14.72 26.64
CA LYS A 38 -87.22 -16.11 26.63
C LYS A 38 -87.10 -16.56 28.08
N HIS A 39 -88.23 -16.92 28.64
CA HIS A 39 -88.28 -17.56 29.95
C HIS A 39 -87.43 -18.83 29.84
N ASN A 40 -86.18 -18.78 30.31
CA ASN A 40 -85.21 -19.87 30.16
C ASN A 40 -85.70 -21.18 30.81
N PHE A 41 -86.73 -21.10 31.65
CA PHE A 41 -87.26 -22.25 32.36
C PHE A 41 -88.75 -22.10 32.65
N ASP A 42 -89.57 -22.82 31.91
CA ASP A 42 -91.01 -22.89 32.13
C ASP A 42 -91.34 -23.69 33.40
N THR A 43 -91.76 -22.94 34.42
CA THR A 43 -92.18 -23.51 35.70
C THR A 43 -93.46 -24.34 35.59
N TYR A 44 -94.40 -23.93 34.74
CA TYR A 44 -95.69 -24.58 34.66
C TYR A 44 -95.57 -25.93 33.97
N GLN A 45 -94.83 -25.97 32.85
CA GLN A 45 -94.59 -27.21 32.12
C GLN A 45 -93.81 -28.23 32.96
N THR A 46 -92.86 -27.78 33.77
CA THR A 46 -92.07 -28.67 34.63
C THR A 46 -92.89 -29.27 35.75
N VAL A 47 -93.74 -28.48 36.43
CA VAL A 47 -94.66 -29.03 37.44
C VAL A 47 -95.69 -29.97 36.80
N SER A 48 -96.27 -29.59 35.67
CA SER A 48 -97.25 -30.44 34.96
C SER A 48 -96.65 -31.78 34.51
N LYS A 49 -95.40 -31.80 34.02
CA LYS A 49 -94.69 -33.04 33.66
C LYS A 49 -94.37 -33.90 34.89
N LEU A 50 -94.02 -33.29 36.03
CA LEU A 50 -93.76 -34.01 37.27
C LEU A 50 -95.03 -34.66 37.85
N GLU A 51 -96.19 -34.05 37.64
CA GLU A 51 -97.49 -34.61 38.01
C GLU A 51 -97.90 -35.76 37.10
N THR A 52 -97.87 -35.55 35.77
CA THR A 52 -98.36 -36.53 34.79
C THR A 52 -97.44 -37.74 34.68
N ASN A 53 -96.12 -37.53 34.62
CA ASN A 53 -95.17 -38.62 34.35
C ASN A 53 -94.51 -39.16 35.63
N GLY A 54 -94.35 -38.31 36.65
CA GLY A 54 -93.69 -38.67 37.91
C GLY A 54 -94.64 -39.16 39.01
N LYS A 55 -95.96 -39.01 38.83
CA LYS A 55 -96.99 -39.34 39.83
C LYS A 55 -96.74 -38.69 41.21
N PHE A 56 -96.11 -37.52 41.22
CA PHE A 56 -95.89 -36.77 42.46
C PHE A 56 -97.11 -35.92 42.82
N PRO A 57 -97.46 -35.78 44.12
CA PRO A 57 -98.48 -34.83 44.54
C PRO A 57 -98.02 -33.39 44.26
N ARG A 58 -98.96 -32.49 43.94
CA ARG A 58 -98.71 -31.08 43.56
C ARG A 58 -97.66 -30.41 44.45
N ASN A 59 -97.77 -30.61 45.77
CA ASN A 59 -96.91 -29.98 46.76
C ASN A 59 -95.43 -30.39 46.61
N GLN A 60 -95.17 -31.66 46.30
CA GLN A 60 -93.81 -32.17 46.10
C GLN A 60 -93.26 -31.71 44.74
N ALA A 61 -94.07 -31.76 43.68
CA ALA A 61 -93.68 -31.27 42.35
C ALA A 61 -93.33 -29.77 42.36
N VAL A 62 -94.09 -28.96 43.11
CA VAL A 62 -93.81 -27.53 43.30
C VAL A 62 -92.53 -27.31 44.11
N ALA A 63 -92.25 -28.11 45.15
CA ALA A 63 -91.02 -28.01 45.93
C ALA A 63 -89.77 -28.33 45.11
N ILE A 64 -89.83 -29.40 44.30
CA ILE A 64 -88.74 -29.80 43.39
C ILE A 64 -88.50 -28.71 42.34
N MET A 65 -89.55 -28.18 41.72
CA MET A 65 -89.43 -27.09 40.76
C MET A 65 -88.77 -25.85 41.39
N ARG A 66 -89.14 -25.49 42.62
CA ARG A 66 -88.52 -24.35 43.33
C ARG A 66 -87.03 -24.59 43.53
N CYS A 67 -86.62 -25.80 43.91
CA CYS A 67 -85.21 -26.17 44.05
C CYS A 67 -84.45 -26.05 42.71
N ILE A 68 -84.99 -26.63 41.63
CA ILE A 68 -84.41 -26.55 40.28
C ILE A 68 -84.28 -25.09 39.83
N ARG A 69 -85.29 -24.26 40.10
CA ARG A 69 -85.26 -22.83 39.75
C ARG A 69 -84.12 -22.10 40.48
N VAL A 70 -83.90 -22.40 41.75
CA VAL A 70 -82.82 -21.79 42.54
C VAL A 70 -81.46 -22.24 42.01
N LEU A 71 -81.24 -23.54 41.82
CA LEU A 71 -79.99 -24.08 41.27
C LEU A 71 -79.68 -23.53 39.88
N MET A 72 -80.68 -23.44 39.01
CA MET A 72 -80.50 -22.90 37.67
C MET A 72 -80.17 -21.41 37.70
N ARG A 73 -80.80 -20.65 38.60
CA ARG A 73 -80.48 -19.22 38.79
C ARG A 73 -79.05 -19.04 39.28
N ASP A 74 -78.62 -19.87 40.23
CA ASP A 74 -77.28 -19.82 40.81
C ASP A 74 -76.20 -20.18 39.77
N SER A 75 -76.37 -21.30 39.07
CA SER A 75 -75.48 -21.70 37.96
C SER A 75 -75.45 -20.65 36.84
N SER A 76 -76.60 -20.05 36.49
CA SER A 76 -76.66 -18.98 35.49
C SER A 76 -76.02 -17.67 35.98
N ALA A 77 -75.93 -17.43 37.29
CA ALA A 77 -75.23 -16.30 37.86
C ALA A 77 -73.72 -16.56 37.84
N GLN A 78 -73.28 -17.76 38.21
CA GLN A 78 -71.88 -18.18 38.16
C GLN A 78 -71.31 -18.13 36.73
N VAL A 79 -72.03 -18.70 35.75
CA VAL A 79 -71.60 -18.64 34.33
C VAL A 79 -71.52 -17.19 33.84
N ARG A 80 -72.41 -16.30 34.32
CA ARG A 80 -72.33 -14.87 33.97
C ARG A 80 -71.18 -14.15 34.65
N SER A 81 -70.74 -14.55 35.84
CA SER A 81 -69.55 -13.97 36.49
C SER A 81 -68.25 -14.45 35.86
N GLU A 82 -68.23 -15.66 35.31
CA GLU A 82 -67.06 -16.23 34.61
C GLU A 82 -67.02 -15.82 33.13
N MET A 83 -68.17 -15.55 32.50
CA MET A 83 -68.23 -14.97 31.16
C MET A 83 -67.81 -13.49 31.22
N LEU A 84 -66.59 -13.22 30.76
CA LEU A 84 -66.16 -11.85 30.48
C LEU A 84 -67.16 -11.17 29.54
N ALA A 85 -67.57 -9.97 29.92
CA ALA A 85 -68.45 -9.18 29.07
C ALA A 85 -67.74 -8.94 27.73
N LYS A 86 -68.46 -9.13 26.61
CA LYS A 86 -67.91 -8.91 25.27
C LYS A 86 -67.21 -7.55 25.13
N SER A 87 -67.72 -6.54 25.85
CA SER A 87 -67.13 -5.20 25.93
C SER A 87 -65.75 -5.14 26.60
N GLU A 88 -65.51 -5.95 27.64
CA GLU A 88 -64.21 -6.01 28.32
C GLU A 88 -63.17 -6.69 27.44
N MET A 89 -63.54 -7.79 26.79
CA MET A 89 -62.67 -8.44 25.80
C MET A 89 -62.30 -7.49 24.66
N GLU A 90 -63.27 -6.74 24.11
CA GLU A 90 -63.02 -5.77 23.05
C GLU A 90 -62.08 -4.63 23.49
N LYS A 91 -62.18 -4.19 24.75
CA LYS A 91 -61.29 -3.18 25.34
C LYS A 91 -59.85 -3.69 25.47
N GLU A 92 -59.66 -4.88 26.02
CA GLU A 92 -58.32 -5.49 26.15
C GLU A 92 -57.69 -5.74 24.78
N LEU A 93 -58.48 -6.21 23.81
CA LEU A 93 -58.02 -6.36 22.42
C LEU A 93 -57.61 -5.01 21.79
N TYR A 94 -58.31 -3.93 22.11
CA TYR A 94 -57.93 -2.60 21.63
C TYR A 94 -56.60 -2.14 22.22
N LEU A 95 -56.41 -2.29 23.54
CA LEU A 95 -55.15 -1.94 24.21
C LEU A 95 -53.99 -2.77 23.66
N PHE A 96 -54.18 -4.07 23.50
CA PHE A 96 -53.19 -4.96 22.90
C PHE A 96 -52.83 -4.57 21.45
N LYS A 97 -53.82 -4.19 20.64
CA LYS A 97 -53.55 -3.70 19.27
C LYS A 97 -52.79 -2.37 19.28
N ALA A 98 -53.09 -1.48 20.22
CA ALA A 98 -52.37 -0.22 20.36
C ALA A 98 -50.90 -0.45 20.72
N THR A 99 -50.62 -1.32 21.70
CA THR A 99 -49.24 -1.64 22.10
C THR A 99 -48.48 -2.39 21.01
N LEU A 100 -49.12 -3.29 20.26
CA LEU A 100 -48.50 -3.92 19.08
C LEU A 100 -48.19 -2.91 17.98
N SER A 101 -49.05 -1.91 17.77
CA SER A 101 -48.79 -0.85 16.81
C SER A 101 -47.59 0.01 17.24
N GLU A 102 -47.49 0.32 18.53
CA GLU A 102 -46.35 1.05 19.10
C GLU A 102 -45.05 0.27 18.94
N LEU A 103 -45.01 -1.00 19.36
CA LEU A 103 -43.85 -1.88 19.19
C LEU A 103 -43.43 -2.00 17.72
N ARG A 104 -44.40 -2.12 16.80
CA ARG A 104 -44.12 -2.16 15.36
C ARG A 104 -43.46 -0.86 14.88
N THR A 105 -43.92 0.29 15.36
CA THR A 105 -43.30 1.57 15.00
C THR A 105 -41.90 1.71 15.59
N GLU A 106 -41.69 1.29 16.83
CA GLU A 106 -40.38 1.31 17.48
C GLU A 106 -39.37 0.42 16.73
N ILE A 107 -39.74 -0.83 16.41
CA ILE A 107 -38.90 -1.73 15.60
C ILE A 107 -38.58 -1.10 14.23
N LYS A 108 -39.56 -0.42 13.60
CA LYS A 108 -39.34 0.25 12.31
C LYS A 108 -38.36 1.41 12.43
N ILE A 109 -38.41 2.17 13.53
CA ILE A 109 -37.48 3.27 13.80
C ILE A 109 -36.09 2.73 14.08
N LEU A 110 -35.97 1.71 14.94
CA LEU A 110 -34.70 1.05 15.25
C LEU A 110 -34.03 0.52 13.97
N ARG A 111 -34.75 -0.22 13.13
CA ARG A 111 -34.20 -0.71 11.85
C ARG A 111 -33.74 0.40 10.92
N LYS A 112 -34.46 1.53 10.87
CA LYS A 112 -34.03 2.68 10.07
C LYS A 112 -32.78 3.34 10.64
N ASN A 113 -32.66 3.41 11.96
CA ASN A 113 -31.49 3.94 12.63
C ASN A 113 -30.27 3.03 12.40
N ASP A 114 -30.41 1.73 12.63
CA ASP A 114 -29.36 0.73 12.37
C ASP A 114 -28.90 0.78 10.91
N HIS A 115 -29.85 0.88 9.98
CA HIS A 115 -29.53 1.00 8.56
C HIS A 115 -28.75 2.29 8.27
N SER A 116 -29.16 3.43 8.82
CA SER A 116 -28.44 4.69 8.66
C SER A 116 -27.03 4.65 9.26
N ILE A 117 -26.84 3.97 10.39
CA ILE A 117 -25.52 3.76 11.01
C ILE A 117 -24.67 2.90 10.08
N LEU A 118 -25.20 1.78 9.60
CA LEU A 118 -24.49 0.86 8.71
C LEU A 118 -24.10 1.53 7.39
N GLU A 119 -24.98 2.35 6.80
CA GLU A 119 -24.64 3.15 5.62
C GLU A 119 -23.49 4.15 5.89
N SER A 120 -23.50 4.80 7.06
CA SER A 120 -22.42 5.69 7.47
C SER A 120 -21.09 4.95 7.66
N GLU A 121 -21.11 3.77 8.30
CA GLU A 121 -19.93 2.93 8.49
C GLU A 121 -19.37 2.43 7.16
N VAL A 122 -20.24 1.95 6.26
CA VAL A 122 -19.85 1.54 4.90
C VAL A 122 -19.22 2.71 4.13
N SER A 123 -19.81 3.91 4.21
CA SER A 123 -19.24 5.10 3.59
C SER A 123 -17.88 5.47 4.19
N SER A 124 -17.71 5.35 5.51
CA SER A 124 -16.43 5.59 6.17
C SER A 124 -15.36 4.61 5.72
N ILE A 125 -15.66 3.31 5.72
CA ILE A 125 -14.73 2.26 5.28
C ILE A 125 -14.35 2.48 3.81
N SER A 126 -15.29 2.84 2.94
CA SER A 126 -15.00 3.14 1.53
C SER A 126 -14.00 4.29 1.39
N ARG A 127 -14.16 5.36 2.18
CA ARG A 127 -13.22 6.50 2.18
C ARG A 127 -11.84 6.09 2.68
N ASP A 128 -11.77 5.26 3.72
CA ASP A 128 -10.49 4.76 4.25
C ASP A 128 -9.76 3.88 3.23
N VAL A 129 -10.49 3.04 2.48
CA VAL A 129 -9.94 2.23 1.39
C VAL A 129 -9.42 3.10 0.25
N GLU A 130 -10.18 4.12 -0.17
CA GLU A 130 -9.75 5.08 -1.19
C GLU A 130 -8.50 5.86 -0.77
N ALA A 131 -8.47 6.35 0.47
CA ALA A 131 -7.32 7.05 1.02
C ALA A 131 -6.08 6.15 1.09
N LEU A 132 -6.24 4.89 1.50
CA LEU A 132 -5.13 3.92 1.53
C LEU A 132 -4.64 3.60 0.11
N SER A 133 -5.54 3.42 -0.84
CA SER A 133 -5.20 3.19 -2.25
C SER A 133 -4.41 4.37 -2.84
N GLN A 134 -4.81 5.61 -2.53
CA GLN A 134 -4.10 6.80 -2.96
C GLN A 134 -2.68 6.86 -2.36
N LYS A 135 -2.55 6.64 -1.04
CA LYS A 135 -1.24 6.59 -0.37
C LYS A 135 -0.34 5.50 -0.95
N LEU A 136 -0.90 4.32 -1.23
CA LEU A 136 -0.13 3.24 -1.84
C LEU A 136 0.38 3.64 -3.22
N ARG A 137 -0.45 4.26 -4.07
CA ARG A 137 -0.05 4.75 -5.39
C ARG A 137 1.04 5.81 -5.31
N GLU A 138 0.94 6.72 -4.35
CA GLU A 138 1.97 7.73 -4.09
C GLU A 138 3.29 7.09 -3.68
N VAL A 139 3.27 6.18 -2.71
CA VAL A 139 4.47 5.47 -2.24
C VAL A 139 5.11 4.65 -3.35
N VAL A 140 4.31 3.92 -4.14
CA VAL A 140 4.82 3.16 -5.29
C VAL A 140 5.41 4.10 -6.35
N GLY A 141 4.77 5.25 -6.60
CA GLY A 141 5.27 6.27 -7.51
C GLY A 141 6.60 6.87 -7.06
N SER A 142 6.69 7.24 -5.78
CA SER A 142 7.92 7.73 -5.15
C SER A 142 9.04 6.69 -5.24
N LEU A 143 8.77 5.46 -4.79
CA LEU A 143 9.76 4.38 -4.81
C LEU A 143 10.26 4.08 -6.23
N LYS A 144 9.36 4.12 -7.22
CA LYS A 144 9.75 3.99 -8.63
C LYS A 144 10.68 5.12 -9.06
N SER A 145 10.37 6.37 -8.71
CA SER A 145 11.22 7.52 -9.00
C SER A 145 12.58 7.40 -8.32
N ASP A 146 12.60 6.99 -7.05
CA ASP A 146 13.82 6.81 -6.26
C ASP A 146 14.71 5.74 -6.88
N ILE A 147 14.15 4.58 -7.25
CA ILE A 147 14.87 3.52 -7.97
C ILE A 147 15.44 4.02 -9.30
N HIS A 148 14.67 4.80 -10.07
CA HIS A 148 15.17 5.38 -11.33
C HIS A 148 16.32 6.36 -11.09
N LEU A 149 16.24 7.18 -10.05
CA LEU A 149 17.29 8.13 -9.67
C LEU A 149 18.55 7.39 -9.21
N GLU A 150 18.41 6.40 -8.32
CA GLU A 150 19.51 5.56 -7.86
C GLU A 150 20.18 4.81 -9.01
N PHE A 151 19.40 4.25 -9.93
CA PHE A 151 19.92 3.57 -11.11
C PHE A 151 20.72 4.53 -12.01
N ASN A 152 20.20 5.73 -12.24
CA ASN A 152 20.88 6.75 -13.03
C ASN A 152 22.16 7.22 -12.34
N ASN A 153 22.14 7.43 -11.02
CA ASN A 153 23.31 7.77 -10.23
C ASN A 153 24.36 6.66 -10.31
N ARG A 154 23.97 5.40 -10.16
CA ARG A 154 24.90 4.27 -10.25
C ARG A 154 25.50 4.15 -11.65
N LYS A 155 24.71 4.37 -12.70
CA LYS A 155 25.21 4.41 -14.08
C LYS A 155 26.20 5.56 -14.29
N ALA A 156 25.93 6.73 -13.71
CA ALA A 156 26.83 7.87 -13.76
C ALA A 156 28.13 7.60 -13.00
N GLU A 157 28.07 7.00 -11.82
CA GLU A 157 29.21 6.60 -11.01
C GLU A 157 30.09 5.60 -11.77
N VAL A 158 29.52 4.53 -12.32
CA VAL A 158 30.27 3.55 -13.14
C VAL A 158 30.94 4.24 -14.33
N ARG A 159 30.26 5.17 -15.01
CA ARG A 159 30.86 5.92 -16.13
C ARG A 159 32.00 6.84 -15.66
N GLN A 160 31.88 7.45 -14.49
CA GLN A 160 32.95 8.24 -13.89
C GLN A 160 34.16 7.38 -13.51
N GLU A 161 33.93 6.20 -12.93
CA GLU A 161 34.99 5.23 -12.63
C GLU A 161 35.70 4.75 -13.89
N GLN A 162 34.94 4.44 -14.95
CA GLN A 162 35.50 4.10 -16.26
C GLN A 162 36.38 5.22 -16.81
N LYS A 163 35.91 6.47 -16.79
CA LYS A 163 36.72 7.63 -17.22
C LYS A 163 37.97 7.81 -16.36
N LYS A 164 37.88 7.59 -15.04
CA LYS A 164 39.06 7.63 -14.15
C LYS A 164 40.07 6.55 -14.53
N MET A 165 39.62 5.35 -14.88
CA MET A 165 40.47 4.27 -15.34
C MET A 165 41.13 4.62 -16.68
N GLU A 166 40.37 5.15 -17.64
CA GLU A 166 40.88 5.61 -18.94
C GLU A 166 41.94 6.71 -18.79
N MET A 167 41.72 7.70 -17.92
CA MET A 167 42.73 8.73 -17.62
C MET A 167 44.01 8.13 -17.04
N LYS A 168 43.91 7.15 -16.12
CA LYS A 168 45.08 6.46 -15.58
C LYS A 168 45.84 5.68 -16.64
N ILE A 169 45.12 5.04 -17.58
CA ILE A 169 45.73 4.33 -18.71
C ILE A 169 46.52 5.32 -19.57
N HIS A 170 45.93 6.47 -19.93
CA HIS A 170 46.62 7.50 -20.69
C HIS A 170 47.83 8.10 -19.96
N GLU A 171 47.72 8.30 -18.64
CA GLU A 171 48.86 8.75 -17.84
C GLU A 171 50.00 7.73 -17.86
N PHE A 172 49.69 6.44 -17.72
CA PHE A 172 50.68 5.37 -17.82
C PHE A 172 51.30 5.31 -19.21
N ASP A 173 50.50 5.36 -20.27
CA ASP A 173 50.98 5.36 -21.66
C ASP A 173 51.95 6.52 -21.93
N ASN A 174 51.63 7.73 -21.45
CA ASN A 174 52.52 8.88 -21.56
C ASN A 174 53.82 8.70 -20.75
N LYS A 175 53.73 8.20 -19.51
CA LYS A 175 54.91 7.87 -18.69
C LYS A 175 55.79 6.81 -19.35
N TYR A 176 55.21 5.76 -19.90
CA TYR A 176 55.92 4.72 -20.66
C TYR A 176 56.62 5.32 -21.88
N THR A 177 55.94 6.18 -22.64
CA THR A 177 56.53 6.84 -23.82
C THR A 177 57.71 7.74 -23.44
N LEU A 178 57.61 8.50 -22.35
CA LEU A 178 58.72 9.32 -21.84
C LEU A 178 59.91 8.45 -21.41
N GLN A 179 59.67 7.41 -20.60
CA GLN A 179 60.72 6.48 -20.18
C GLN A 179 61.38 5.76 -21.36
N LEU A 180 60.60 5.41 -22.39
CA LEU A 180 61.12 4.81 -23.62
C LEU A 180 62.02 5.79 -24.38
N SER A 181 61.65 7.08 -24.43
CA SER A 181 62.47 8.14 -25.00
C SER A 181 63.78 8.32 -24.23
N ASP A 182 63.74 8.35 -22.90
CA ASP A 182 64.92 8.48 -22.05
C ASP A 182 65.90 7.31 -22.29
N ILE A 183 65.40 6.07 -22.30
CA ILE A 183 66.20 4.87 -22.61
C ILE A 183 66.82 4.96 -24.01
N ARG A 184 66.08 5.45 -25.00
CA ARG A 184 66.60 5.63 -26.36
C ARG A 184 67.74 6.65 -26.38
N THR A 185 67.58 7.78 -25.71
CA THR A 185 68.63 8.81 -25.59
C THR A 185 69.85 8.28 -24.85
N ASP A 186 69.66 7.50 -23.78
CA ASP A 186 70.75 6.83 -23.06
C ASP A 186 71.52 5.86 -23.98
N ILE A 187 70.82 5.07 -24.81
CA ILE A 187 71.46 4.20 -25.81
C ILE A 187 72.25 5.01 -26.84
N GLU A 188 71.70 6.11 -27.34
CA GLU A 188 72.38 6.98 -28.31
C GLU A 188 73.63 7.64 -27.68
N ALA A 189 73.54 8.09 -26.43
CA ALA A 189 74.66 8.62 -25.66
C ALA A 189 75.74 7.55 -25.44
N LEU A 190 75.38 6.32 -25.06
CA LEU A 190 76.31 5.21 -24.92
C LEU A 190 76.99 4.84 -26.24
N LYS A 191 76.25 4.86 -27.36
CA LYS A 191 76.83 4.67 -28.69
C LYS A 191 77.88 5.75 -28.99
N TRP A 192 77.55 7.02 -28.75
CA TRP A 192 78.47 8.14 -28.96
C TRP A 192 79.71 8.07 -28.07
N GLU A 193 79.55 7.68 -26.81
CA GLU A 193 80.66 7.51 -25.88
C GLU A 193 81.58 6.36 -26.31
N THR A 194 81.00 5.24 -26.74
CA THR A 194 81.75 4.07 -27.22
C THR A 194 82.55 4.38 -28.47
N THR A 195 81.94 5.05 -29.47
CA THR A 195 82.66 5.45 -30.70
C THR A 195 83.77 6.45 -30.41
N ARG A 196 83.52 7.43 -29.52
CA ARG A 196 84.54 8.38 -29.08
C ARG A 196 85.71 7.68 -28.40
N LYS A 197 85.46 6.80 -27.43
CA LYS A 197 86.51 6.02 -26.75
C LYS A 197 87.31 5.16 -27.73
N GLY A 198 86.63 4.49 -28.66
CA GLY A 198 87.27 3.69 -29.71
C GLY A 198 88.16 4.53 -30.64
N MET A 199 87.69 5.71 -31.05
CA MET A 199 88.48 6.65 -31.86
C MET A 199 89.73 7.16 -31.11
N MET A 200 89.58 7.55 -29.84
CA MET A 200 90.71 7.97 -29.00
C MET A 200 91.72 6.84 -28.80
N ALA A 201 91.26 5.59 -28.63
CA ALA A 201 92.12 4.42 -28.54
C ALA A 201 92.90 4.19 -29.85
N ALA A 202 92.26 4.31 -31.02
CA ALA A 202 92.92 4.16 -32.32
C ALA A 202 93.96 5.25 -32.59
N PHE A 203 93.67 6.52 -32.28
CA PHE A 203 94.66 7.59 -32.39
C PHE A 203 95.80 7.43 -31.36
N GLY A 204 95.47 6.99 -30.13
CA GLY A 204 96.45 6.70 -29.08
C GLY A 204 97.43 5.60 -29.50
N THR A 205 96.95 4.49 -30.06
CA THR A 205 97.84 3.42 -30.55
C THR A 205 98.68 3.89 -31.74
N ALA A 206 98.11 4.63 -32.70
CA ALA A 206 98.84 5.17 -33.83
C ALA A 206 99.98 6.13 -33.41
N THR A 207 99.74 7.00 -32.42
CA THR A 207 100.76 7.92 -31.90
C THR A 207 101.87 7.19 -31.15
N VAL A 208 101.56 6.15 -30.36
CA VAL A 208 102.57 5.31 -29.70
C VAL A 208 103.45 4.59 -30.73
N ILE A 209 102.86 4.05 -31.81
CA ILE A 209 103.60 3.39 -32.90
C ILE A 209 104.55 4.39 -33.58
N LEU A 210 104.07 5.60 -33.89
CA LEU A 210 104.91 6.64 -34.49
C LEU A 210 106.07 7.06 -33.59
N LEU A 211 105.83 7.27 -32.29
CA LEU A 211 106.87 7.63 -31.33
C LEU A 211 107.91 6.51 -31.17
N ALA A 212 107.48 5.24 -31.10
CA ALA A 212 108.38 4.10 -31.07
C ALA A 212 109.25 4.04 -32.34
N GLY A 213 108.65 4.26 -33.52
CA GLY A 213 109.38 4.34 -34.79
C GLY A 213 110.41 5.48 -34.83
N ILE A 214 110.07 6.65 -34.28
CA ILE A 214 110.99 7.80 -34.17
C ILE A 214 112.11 7.48 -33.18
N LEU A 215 111.82 6.83 -32.04
CA LEU A 215 112.82 6.45 -31.06
C LEU A 215 113.83 5.45 -31.66
N ILE A 216 113.33 4.43 -32.38
CA ILE A 216 114.18 3.48 -33.11
C ILE A 216 115.07 4.24 -34.10
N LYS A 217 114.51 5.16 -34.90
CA LYS A 217 115.27 5.98 -35.86
C LYS A 217 116.32 6.87 -35.18
N TRP A 218 116.05 7.39 -33.98
CA TRP A 218 117.01 8.16 -33.20
C TRP A 218 118.14 7.30 -32.64
N THR A 219 117.86 6.05 -32.27
CA THR A 219 118.89 5.10 -31.83
C THR A 219 119.74 4.55 -32.98
N THR A 220 119.28 4.67 -34.23
CA THR A 220 119.97 4.14 -35.42
C THR A 220 120.39 5.23 -36.43
N LYS A 221 120.93 6.36 -35.99
CA LYS A 221 121.60 7.32 -36.90
C LYS A 221 123.10 7.02 -37.05
N PRO A 222 123.58 6.46 -38.17
CA PRO A 222 124.97 6.60 -38.61
C PRO A 222 125.21 7.93 -39.34
N ALA A 223 126.43 8.45 -39.22
CA ALA A 223 126.91 9.73 -39.75
C ALA A 223 127.51 9.63 -41.17
N GLY A 224 127.41 10.73 -41.94
CA GLY A 224 128.22 11.07 -43.14
C GLY A 224 127.66 10.60 -44.50
N ALA A 225 127.28 11.49 -45.45
CA ALA A 225 128.10 12.23 -46.46
C ALA A 225 128.03 11.50 -47.85
N THR A 226 127.93 12.06 -49.08
CA THR A 226 128.12 13.41 -49.68
C THR A 226 127.70 13.36 -51.18
N LYS A 227 127.12 14.46 -51.71
CA LYS A 227 127.24 15.18 -53.05
C LYS A 227 127.28 14.39 -54.38
N GLU A 228 126.61 14.83 -55.46
CA GLU A 228 126.99 15.92 -56.40
C GLU A 228 125.79 16.56 -57.19
N GLU A 229 126.05 17.74 -57.76
CA GLU A 229 125.23 18.75 -58.51
C GLU A 229 125.93 19.01 -59.89
N PRO A 230 125.58 19.93 -60.84
CA PRO A 230 124.34 20.60 -61.33
C PRO A 230 124.16 20.33 -62.89
N THR A 231 123.22 20.86 -63.68
CA THR A 231 123.07 22.25 -64.23
C THR A 231 121.87 22.32 -65.20
N SER A 232 121.18 23.49 -65.18
CA SER A 232 120.37 24.21 -66.22
C SER A 232 119.88 23.48 -67.49
N GLU A 233 118.68 23.73 -68.02
CA GLU A 233 118.30 25.00 -68.69
C GLU A 233 116.83 25.01 -69.18
N PHE A 234 116.22 26.19 -69.16
CA PHE A 234 115.21 26.78 -70.07
C PHE A 234 113.78 26.20 -70.28
N VAL A 235 112.90 27.17 -70.50
CA VAL A 235 111.42 27.26 -70.62
C VAL A 235 111.10 27.69 -72.08
N PRO A 236 109.86 27.82 -72.60
CA PRO A 236 108.55 27.15 -72.44
C PRO A 236 108.11 26.49 -73.79
N GLU A 237 106.83 26.12 -73.94
CA GLU A 237 105.95 26.60 -75.05
C GLU A 237 104.91 25.55 -75.54
N ASN A 238 103.65 25.94 -75.36
CA ASN A 238 102.36 25.58 -76.00
C ASN A 238 102.35 24.67 -77.25
N ALA A 239 101.38 23.74 -77.30
CA ALA A 239 100.26 23.71 -78.26
C ALA A 239 99.49 22.38 -78.19
N GLU A 240 98.19 22.48 -77.88
CA GLU A 240 97.05 22.02 -78.66
C GLU A 240 97.15 20.89 -79.73
N ILE A 241 96.05 20.11 -79.82
CA ILE A 241 95.51 19.35 -80.99
C ILE A 241 96.17 17.97 -81.24
N SER A 242 95.53 16.88 -81.71
CA SER A 242 94.18 16.32 -81.75
C SER A 242 94.30 15.00 -82.55
N VAL A 243 93.38 14.05 -82.32
CA VAL A 243 92.93 13.01 -83.28
C VAL A 243 93.93 11.93 -83.73
N SER A 244 93.66 10.69 -83.31
CA SER A 244 93.12 9.61 -84.17
C SER A 244 92.50 8.52 -83.31
#